data_AF-A0A1A0UQ35-F1
#
_entry.id   AF-A0A1A0UQ35-F1
#
_cell.length_a   1.000
_cell.length_b   1.000
_cell.length_c   1.000
_cell.angle_alpha   90.00
_cell.angle_beta   90.00
_cell.angle_gamma   90.00
#
_symmetry.space_group_name_H-M   'P 1'
#
loop_
_entity.id
_entity.type
_entity.pdbx_description
1 polymer ?
#
loop_
_entity_poly.entity_id
_entity_poly.type
_entity_poly.pdbx_seq_one_letter_code
_entity_poly.pdbx_strand_id
1 'polypeptide(L)'
;MSVTTHWHLQGDWFDVCSCKLPCPCSFAQAPTHGECLFTLVWHVREGHFGDVDLAGLNVVSLGEFTGNMWIGDPDAKMRLMFYIDDQADDAQREAPERIFTGKEGGWPAEFASLIEDPRGIDYAPIIFDIADDLAHWRAEIPGRVDVRIAALTGPTSDPNRRVTTTNAPGAEVGPGQVATWGVVQKDEAVGFDWSHEYRGGSSKHFPFDWRPNDDGHSSARGVPTCDCHA
;
A
#
# COMPACT_ATOMS: atom_id res chain seq x y z
N MET A 1 -31.69 -7.31 -8.28
CA MET A 1 -30.62 -8.24 -7.90
C MET A 1 -29.34 -7.63 -8.45
N SER A 2 -28.49 -7.06 -7.59
CA SER A 2 -27.18 -6.57 -8.05
C SER A 2 -26.34 -7.80 -8.38
N VAL A 3 -25.87 -7.91 -9.62
CA VAL A 3 -24.88 -8.93 -9.97
C VAL A 3 -23.56 -8.41 -9.41
N THR A 4 -23.07 -9.02 -8.32
CA THR A 4 -21.74 -8.70 -7.80
C THR A 4 -20.70 -9.22 -8.79
N THR A 5 -19.86 -8.32 -9.31
CA THR A 5 -18.76 -8.71 -10.20
C THR A 5 -17.70 -9.44 -9.40
N HIS A 6 -17.31 -10.63 -9.87
CA HIS A 6 -16.18 -11.34 -9.27
C HIS A 6 -14.88 -10.63 -9.64
N TRP A 7 -14.03 -10.36 -8.66
CA TRP A 7 -12.73 -9.71 -8.88
C TRP A 7 -11.67 -10.26 -7.94
N HIS A 8 -10.41 -10.14 -8.37
CA HIS A 8 -9.23 -10.53 -7.62
C HIS A 8 -8.07 -9.64 -8.04
N LEU A 9 -7.26 -9.16 -7.09
CA LEU A 9 -6.01 -8.46 -7.37
C LEU A 9 -4.91 -9.01 -6.48
N GLN A 10 -3.79 -9.41 -7.07
CA GLN A 10 -2.62 -9.87 -6.36
C GLN A 10 -1.36 -9.19 -6.92
N GLY A 11 -0.46 -8.77 -6.04
CA GLY A 11 0.76 -8.12 -6.49
C GLY A 11 1.62 -7.53 -5.39
N ASP A 12 2.36 -6.50 -5.75
CA ASP A 12 3.26 -5.78 -4.85
C ASP A 12 2.67 -4.44 -4.46
N TRP A 13 2.95 -4.08 -3.22
CA TRP A 13 2.68 -2.76 -2.70
C TRP A 13 3.90 -2.21 -1.97
N PHE A 14 4.12 -0.92 -2.06
CA PHE A 14 5.03 -0.24 -1.14
C PHE A 14 4.54 1.17 -0.81
N ASP A 15 4.99 1.67 0.34
CA ASP A 15 4.80 3.06 0.72
C ASP A 15 6.11 3.87 0.73
N VAL A 16 5.95 5.18 0.73
CA VAL A 16 6.99 6.17 1.05
C VAL A 16 6.33 7.19 1.95
N CYS A 17 6.57 7.10 3.27
CA CYS A 17 5.96 8.00 4.27
C CYS A 17 6.99 8.90 4.95
N SER A 18 6.55 10.09 5.35
CA SER A 18 7.35 11.06 6.11
C SER A 18 7.68 10.65 7.55
N CYS A 19 7.11 9.55 8.05
CA CYS A 19 7.40 9.02 9.38
C CYS A 19 8.85 8.54 9.53
N LYS A 20 9.35 8.56 10.77
CA LYS A 20 10.63 7.93 11.09
C LYS A 20 10.53 6.41 10.97
N LEU A 21 11.68 5.78 10.73
CA LEU A 21 11.81 4.33 10.62
C LEU A 21 12.05 3.66 11.99
N PRO A 22 11.36 2.55 12.32
CA PRO A 22 10.21 1.98 11.59
C PRO A 22 8.96 2.84 11.77
N CYS A 23 8.14 2.95 10.71
CA CYS A 23 6.89 3.71 10.78
C CYS A 23 5.97 3.17 11.89
N PRO A 24 5.53 4.02 12.85
CA PRO A 24 4.61 3.58 13.90
C PRO A 24 3.25 3.09 13.37
N CYS A 25 2.81 3.56 12.18
CA CYS A 25 1.54 3.16 11.59
C CYS A 25 1.48 1.66 11.28
N SER A 26 2.60 1.02 10.95
CA SER A 26 2.68 -0.44 10.79
C SER A 26 2.34 -1.20 12.08
N PHE A 27 2.41 -0.52 13.23
CA PHE A 27 2.11 -1.03 14.57
C PHE A 27 0.79 -0.47 15.12
N ALA A 28 -0.10 0.01 14.25
CA ALA A 28 -1.38 0.63 14.60
C ALA A 28 -1.27 1.86 15.52
N GLN A 29 -0.11 2.53 15.50
CA GLN A 29 0.14 3.77 16.26
C GLN A 29 0.04 5.01 15.37
N ALA A 30 -0.13 6.17 16.01
CA ALA A 30 -0.18 7.46 15.33
C ALA A 30 1.14 7.77 14.58
N PRO A 31 1.09 8.58 13.50
CA PRO A 31 2.28 9.03 12.79
C PRO A 31 3.32 9.67 13.71
N THR A 32 4.60 9.58 13.34
CA THR A 32 5.70 10.07 14.18
C THR A 32 5.55 11.55 14.57
N HIS A 33 4.96 12.36 13.70
CA HIS A 33 4.83 13.81 13.89
C HIS A 33 3.37 14.24 14.10
N GLY A 34 2.47 13.28 14.34
CA GLY A 34 1.02 13.51 14.38
C GLY A 34 0.35 13.55 12.99
N GLU A 35 1.14 13.68 11.94
CA GLU A 35 0.74 13.65 10.53
C GLU A 35 1.69 12.77 9.69
N CYS A 36 1.21 12.23 8.57
CA CYS A 36 2.02 11.53 7.56
C CYS A 36 1.69 12.07 6.17
N LEU A 37 2.74 12.36 5.41
CA LEU A 37 2.70 12.46 3.95
C LEU A 37 3.05 11.11 3.40
N PHE A 38 2.30 10.64 2.40
CA PHE A 38 2.54 9.32 1.85
C PHE A 38 2.42 9.30 0.32
N THR A 39 3.23 8.44 -0.27
CA THR A 39 3.01 7.87 -1.60
C THR A 39 2.80 6.37 -1.43
N LEU A 40 1.69 5.83 -1.93
CA LEU A 40 1.39 4.41 -1.95
C LEU A 40 1.45 3.93 -3.40
N VAL A 41 2.06 2.79 -3.64
CA VAL A 41 2.24 2.25 -4.99
C VAL A 41 1.78 0.81 -5.01
N TRP A 42 0.92 0.47 -5.94
CA TRP A 42 0.48 -0.88 -6.23
C TRP A 42 0.93 -1.28 -7.63
N HIS A 43 1.45 -2.48 -7.76
CA HIS A 43 1.69 -3.16 -9.03
C HIS A 43 0.91 -4.46 -9.04
N VAL A 44 -0.06 -4.58 -9.95
CA VAL A 44 -0.87 -5.80 -10.10
C VAL A 44 -0.07 -6.82 -10.89
N ARG A 45 0.36 -7.92 -10.25
CA ARG A 45 1.04 -9.03 -10.94
C ARG A 45 0.04 -9.93 -11.65
N GLU A 46 -1.05 -10.24 -10.96
CA GLU A 46 -2.14 -11.08 -11.44
C GLU A 46 -3.46 -10.47 -10.94
N GLY A 47 -4.49 -10.43 -11.78
CA GLY A 47 -5.79 -9.96 -11.33
C GLY A 47 -6.79 -9.71 -12.45
N HIS A 48 -8.06 -9.64 -12.07
CA HIS A 48 -9.17 -9.44 -13.00
C HIS A 48 -10.37 -8.77 -12.33
N PHE A 49 -11.23 -8.17 -13.15
CA PHE A 49 -12.55 -7.68 -12.78
C PHE A 49 -13.59 -8.17 -13.78
N GLY A 50 -14.32 -9.24 -13.42
CA GLY A 50 -15.13 -9.99 -14.38
C GLY A 50 -14.23 -10.60 -15.46
N ASP A 51 -14.45 -10.20 -16.72
CA ASP A 51 -13.65 -10.65 -17.86
C ASP A 51 -12.49 -9.69 -18.19
N VAL A 52 -12.34 -8.58 -17.45
CA VAL A 52 -11.28 -7.58 -17.67
C VAL A 52 -9.99 -8.03 -16.98
N ASP A 53 -8.92 -8.22 -17.75
CA ASP A 53 -7.57 -8.49 -17.22
C ASP A 53 -6.93 -7.20 -16.71
N LEU A 54 -6.37 -7.26 -15.50
CA LEU A 54 -5.74 -6.13 -14.82
C LEU A 54 -4.25 -6.37 -14.55
N ALA A 55 -3.69 -7.49 -15.01
CA ALA A 55 -2.28 -7.80 -14.84
C ALA A 55 -1.37 -6.74 -15.50
N GLY A 56 -0.29 -6.39 -14.81
CA GLY A 56 0.69 -5.40 -15.24
C GLY A 56 0.30 -3.94 -14.96
N LEU A 57 -0.94 -3.66 -14.55
CA LEU A 57 -1.36 -2.30 -14.24
C LEU A 57 -0.75 -1.80 -12.93
N ASN A 58 -0.43 -0.51 -12.93
CA ASN A 58 0.08 0.19 -11.77
C ASN A 58 -0.95 1.21 -11.26
N VAL A 59 -0.98 1.40 -9.95
CA VAL A 59 -1.77 2.44 -9.29
C VAL A 59 -0.85 3.15 -8.31
N VAL A 60 -0.87 4.49 -8.32
CA VAL A 60 -0.15 5.31 -7.34
C VAL A 60 -1.16 6.17 -6.61
N SER A 61 -1.09 6.22 -5.29
CA SER A 61 -1.81 7.20 -4.49
C SER A 61 -0.84 8.18 -3.86
N LEU A 62 -1.20 9.45 -3.90
CA LEU A 62 -0.56 10.50 -3.11
C LEU A 62 -1.57 10.99 -2.09
N GLY A 63 -1.11 11.26 -0.87
CA GLY A 63 -1.99 11.81 0.12
C GLY A 63 -1.28 12.25 1.38
N GLU A 64 -2.10 12.75 2.28
CA GLU A 64 -1.68 13.22 3.58
C GLU A 64 -2.76 12.90 4.60
N PHE A 65 -2.35 12.64 5.84
CA PHE A 65 -3.30 12.50 6.93
C PHE A 65 -2.77 12.95 8.28
N THR A 66 -3.70 13.30 9.17
CA THR A 66 -3.48 13.55 10.60
C THR A 66 -4.16 12.49 11.46
N GLY A 67 -3.73 12.32 12.70
CA GLY A 67 -4.37 11.44 13.68
C GLY A 67 -4.03 9.95 13.48
N ASN A 68 -4.72 9.07 14.21
CA ASN A 68 -4.50 7.62 14.11
C ASN A 68 -5.64 6.90 13.37
N MET A 69 -5.35 6.48 12.14
CA MET A 69 -6.31 5.78 11.26
C MET A 69 -6.80 4.43 11.78
N TRP A 70 -6.11 3.83 12.76
CA TRP A 70 -6.39 2.46 13.19
C TRP A 70 -7.35 2.33 14.37
N ILE A 71 -7.70 3.43 15.03
CA ILE A 71 -8.43 3.39 16.32
C ILE A 71 -9.78 4.12 16.29
N GLY A 72 -10.27 4.49 15.11
CA GLY A 72 -11.50 5.29 14.98
C GLY A 72 -11.36 6.67 15.61
N ASP A 73 -10.18 7.28 15.50
CA ASP A 73 -9.89 8.62 16.01
C ASP A 73 -10.76 9.66 15.27
N PRO A 74 -11.61 10.43 15.97
CA PRO A 74 -12.52 11.39 15.34
C PRO A 74 -11.79 12.58 14.69
N ASP A 75 -10.53 12.80 15.03
CA ASP A 75 -9.68 13.83 14.44
C ASP A 75 -8.81 13.27 13.30
N ALA A 76 -8.96 11.98 12.95
CA ALA A 76 -8.25 11.39 11.82
C ALA A 76 -8.84 11.89 10.49
N LYS A 77 -7.99 12.50 9.66
CA LYS A 77 -8.41 13.13 8.40
C LYS A 77 -7.45 12.74 7.30
N MET A 78 -7.91 11.96 6.32
CA MET A 78 -7.11 11.59 5.16
C MET A 78 -7.60 12.31 3.91
N ARG A 79 -6.66 12.93 3.22
CA ARG A 79 -6.85 13.45 1.86
C ARG A 79 -5.98 12.65 0.92
N LEU A 80 -6.53 12.23 -0.21
CA LEU A 80 -5.74 11.49 -1.19
C LEU A 80 -6.25 11.65 -2.61
N MET A 81 -5.37 11.39 -3.57
CA MET A 81 -5.67 11.24 -4.99
C MET A 81 -5.06 9.94 -5.49
N PHE A 82 -5.53 9.49 -6.66
CA PHE A 82 -4.94 8.36 -7.37
C PHE A 82 -4.45 8.75 -8.75
N TYR A 83 -3.41 8.06 -9.20
CA TYR A 83 -3.02 7.90 -10.58
C TYR A 83 -3.19 6.44 -10.96
N ILE A 84 -3.84 6.20 -12.09
CA ILE A 84 -3.95 4.88 -12.71
C ILE A 84 -3.11 4.89 -14.00
N ASP A 85 -2.48 3.76 -14.32
CA ASP A 85 -1.61 3.64 -15.49
C ASP A 85 -2.34 4.05 -16.79
N ASP A 86 -1.74 4.92 -17.60
CA ASP A 86 -2.36 5.44 -18.82
C ASP A 86 -2.48 4.40 -19.93
N GLN A 87 -1.73 3.29 -19.81
CA GLN A 87 -1.81 2.12 -20.69
C GLN A 87 -3.15 1.37 -20.54
N ALA A 88 -3.87 1.57 -19.44
CA ALA A 88 -5.19 0.97 -19.23
C ALA A 88 -6.20 1.49 -20.25
N ASP A 89 -6.96 0.58 -20.86
CA ASP A 89 -8.14 0.95 -21.65
C ASP A 89 -9.34 1.36 -20.75
N ASP A 90 -10.45 1.78 -21.36
CA ASP A 90 -11.61 2.27 -20.61
C ASP A 90 -12.17 1.25 -19.61
N ALA A 91 -12.18 -0.05 -19.96
CA ALA A 91 -12.67 -1.10 -19.08
C ALA A 91 -11.68 -1.38 -17.94
N GLN A 92 -10.39 -1.36 -18.25
CA GLN A 92 -9.30 -1.49 -17.29
C GLN A 92 -9.15 -0.27 -16.38
N ARG A 93 -9.68 0.91 -16.75
CA ARG A 93 -9.75 2.09 -15.87
C ARG A 93 -10.91 2.00 -14.90
N GLU A 94 -12.10 1.61 -15.39
CA GLU A 94 -13.29 1.51 -14.54
C GLU A 94 -13.07 0.54 -13.36
N ALA A 95 -12.43 -0.60 -13.59
CA ALA A 95 -12.22 -1.61 -12.56
C ALA A 95 -11.42 -1.10 -11.32
N PRO A 96 -10.17 -0.61 -11.44
CA PRO A 96 -9.41 -0.06 -10.32
C PRO A 96 -10.11 1.15 -9.72
N GLU A 97 -10.75 2.03 -10.50
CA GLU A 97 -11.55 3.12 -9.91
C GLU A 97 -12.60 2.60 -8.94
N ARG A 98 -13.33 1.55 -9.32
CA ARG A 98 -14.37 0.96 -8.46
C ARG A 98 -13.78 0.24 -7.26
N ILE A 99 -12.72 -0.54 -7.45
CA ILE A 99 -12.07 -1.30 -6.38
C ILE A 99 -11.43 -0.36 -5.36
N PHE A 100 -10.55 0.56 -5.79
CA PHE A 100 -9.81 1.47 -4.90
C PHE A 100 -10.69 2.54 -4.24
N THR A 101 -11.86 2.85 -4.81
CA THR A 101 -12.88 3.69 -4.14
C THR A 101 -13.87 2.89 -3.28
N GLY A 102 -13.61 1.60 -3.07
CA GLY A 102 -14.37 0.75 -2.15
C GLY A 102 -15.73 0.29 -2.64
N LYS A 103 -16.11 0.56 -3.89
CA LYS A 103 -17.44 0.21 -4.43
C LYS A 103 -17.65 -1.30 -4.59
N GLU A 104 -16.57 -2.07 -4.54
CA GLU A 104 -16.54 -3.51 -4.80
C GLU A 104 -16.26 -4.37 -3.54
N GLY A 105 -16.23 -3.75 -2.36
CA GLY A 105 -16.00 -4.46 -1.09
C GLY A 105 -14.55 -4.88 -0.87
N GLY A 106 -14.35 -5.88 -0.01
CA GLY A 106 -13.03 -6.36 0.40
C GLY A 106 -12.20 -5.33 1.17
N TRP A 107 -10.92 -5.62 1.37
CA TRP A 107 -9.98 -4.71 2.03
C TRP A 107 -9.94 -3.29 1.43
N PRO A 108 -10.01 -3.09 0.09
CA PRO A 108 -10.06 -1.75 -0.49
C PRO A 108 -11.25 -0.90 0.00
N ALA A 109 -12.40 -1.50 0.33
CA ALA A 109 -13.52 -0.78 0.92
C ALA A 109 -13.24 -0.31 2.34
N GLU A 110 -12.57 -1.14 3.15
CA GLU A 110 -12.13 -0.76 4.50
C GLU A 110 -11.11 0.39 4.43
N PHE A 111 -10.12 0.31 3.54
CA PHE A 111 -9.16 1.40 3.32
C PHE A 111 -9.86 2.68 2.82
N ALA A 112 -10.79 2.56 1.85
CA ALA A 112 -11.52 3.69 1.31
C ALA A 112 -12.41 4.38 2.36
N SER A 113 -12.88 3.65 3.38
CA SER A 113 -13.66 4.22 4.49
C SER A 113 -12.89 5.24 5.33
N LEU A 114 -11.55 5.20 5.29
CA LEU A 114 -10.67 6.13 6.00
C LEU A 114 -10.50 7.47 5.26
N ILE A 115 -10.98 7.59 4.01
CA ILE A 115 -10.80 8.77 3.17
C ILE A 115 -11.89 9.81 3.46
N GLU A 116 -11.50 10.97 3.96
CA GLU A 116 -12.42 12.11 4.17
C GLU A 116 -12.54 12.97 2.92
N ASP A 117 -11.42 13.21 2.22
CA ASP A 117 -11.34 14.13 1.08
C ASP A 117 -10.67 13.44 -0.14
N PRO A 118 -11.46 12.81 -1.03
CA PRO A 118 -10.95 12.25 -2.28
C PRO A 118 -10.75 13.37 -3.31
N ARG A 119 -9.49 13.68 -3.64
CA ARG A 119 -9.12 14.78 -4.57
C ARG A 119 -9.23 14.42 -6.05
N GLY A 120 -9.46 13.14 -6.38
CA GLY A 120 -9.72 12.68 -7.74
C GLY A 120 -8.81 11.53 -8.20
N ILE A 121 -9.01 11.14 -9.45
CA ILE A 121 -8.28 10.07 -10.14
C ILE A 121 -7.83 10.63 -11.48
N ASP A 122 -6.53 10.57 -11.75
CA ASP A 122 -5.93 10.92 -13.03
C ASP A 122 -5.31 9.68 -13.69
N TYR A 123 -5.10 9.74 -15.01
CA TYR A 123 -4.34 8.72 -15.74
C TYR A 123 -2.98 9.26 -16.15
N ALA A 124 -1.92 8.51 -15.88
CA ALA A 124 -0.56 8.93 -16.17
C ALA A 124 0.36 7.72 -16.46
N PRO A 125 1.46 7.90 -17.20
CA PRO A 125 2.42 6.83 -17.40
C PRO A 125 3.12 6.55 -16.08
N ILE A 126 2.95 5.33 -15.55
CA ILE A 126 3.57 4.91 -14.30
C ILE A 126 4.69 3.91 -14.61
N ILE A 127 5.90 4.25 -14.19
CA ILE A 127 7.06 3.37 -14.29
C ILE A 127 7.28 2.74 -12.93
N PHE A 128 7.21 1.41 -12.84
CA PHE A 128 7.44 0.64 -11.61
C PHE A 128 8.65 -0.28 -11.78
N ASP A 129 9.42 -0.46 -10.70
CA ASP A 129 10.50 -1.44 -10.65
C ASP A 129 10.72 -1.92 -9.22
N ILE A 130 10.84 -3.24 -9.06
CA ILE A 130 11.17 -3.90 -7.80
C ILE A 130 12.19 -4.99 -8.06
N ALA A 131 13.24 -5.05 -7.24
CA ALA A 131 14.23 -6.12 -7.33
C ALA A 131 13.61 -7.45 -6.86
N ASP A 132 13.94 -8.56 -7.53
CA ASP A 132 13.47 -9.90 -7.17
C ASP A 132 13.83 -10.30 -5.73
N ASP A 133 14.96 -9.79 -5.22
CA ASP A 133 15.42 -10.00 -3.85
C ASP A 133 15.00 -8.89 -2.87
N LEU A 134 14.11 -7.99 -3.31
CA LEU A 134 13.66 -6.80 -2.58
C LEU A 134 14.81 -5.92 -2.08
N ALA A 135 15.96 -5.86 -2.79
CA ALA A 135 17.04 -4.93 -2.46
C ALA A 135 16.66 -3.46 -2.68
N HIS A 136 15.77 -3.20 -3.63
CA HIS A 136 15.23 -1.87 -3.92
C HIS A 136 13.84 -1.96 -4.54
N TRP A 137 13.11 -0.86 -4.47
CA TRP A 137 11.88 -0.61 -5.22
C TRP A 137 11.78 0.87 -5.57
N ARG A 138 11.06 1.19 -6.65
CA ARG A 138 10.81 2.56 -7.10
C ARG A 138 9.53 2.68 -7.91
N ALA A 139 9.02 3.91 -7.97
CA ALA A 139 8.00 4.30 -8.94
C ALA A 139 8.24 5.73 -9.44
N GLU A 140 7.84 5.99 -10.68
CA GLU A 140 7.94 7.31 -11.31
C GLU A 140 6.68 7.61 -12.13
N ILE A 141 6.17 8.83 -11.96
CA ILE A 141 5.25 9.49 -12.88
C ILE A 141 5.96 10.74 -13.37
N PRO A 142 6.41 10.81 -14.64
CA PRO A 142 7.23 11.89 -15.14
C PRO A 142 6.69 13.29 -14.80
N GLY A 143 7.50 14.07 -14.08
CA GLY A 143 7.16 15.44 -13.66
C GLY A 143 6.16 15.55 -12.51
N ARG A 144 5.72 14.44 -11.92
CA ARG A 144 4.75 14.41 -10.81
C ARG A 144 5.24 13.66 -9.58
N VAL A 145 5.82 12.48 -9.78
CA VAL A 145 6.28 11.56 -8.73
C VAL A 145 7.61 10.92 -9.14
N ASP A 146 8.61 10.89 -8.25
CA ASP A 146 9.80 10.03 -8.37
C ASP A 146 10.21 9.59 -6.97
N VAL A 147 9.87 8.33 -6.65
CA VAL A 147 10.14 7.73 -5.35
C VAL A 147 11.08 6.55 -5.50
N ARG A 148 12.09 6.48 -4.63
CA ARG A 148 13.14 5.45 -4.66
C ARG A 148 13.46 4.98 -3.27
N ILE A 149 13.57 3.67 -3.09
CA ILE A 149 13.77 3.05 -1.80
C ILE A 149 14.88 2.00 -1.89
N ALA A 150 15.73 1.99 -0.87
CA ALA A 150 16.69 0.92 -0.64
C ALA A 150 16.22 0.07 0.53
N ALA A 151 16.42 -1.25 0.47
CA ALA A 151 16.12 -2.14 1.59
C ALA A 151 16.86 -1.70 2.86
N LEU A 152 16.18 -1.78 4.01
CA LEU A 152 16.78 -1.50 5.30
C LEU A 152 17.86 -2.54 5.60
N THR A 153 19.07 -2.05 5.85
CA THR A 153 20.22 -2.83 6.29
C THR A 153 21.00 -2.06 7.37
N GLY A 154 22.03 -2.67 7.95
CA GLY A 154 22.82 -2.09 9.02
C GLY A 154 24.17 -2.79 9.19
N PRO A 155 25.08 -2.22 10.01
CA PRO A 155 26.45 -2.72 10.16
C PRO A 155 26.55 -4.14 10.73
N THR A 156 25.46 -4.64 11.35
CA THR A 156 25.38 -5.98 11.94
C THR A 156 24.36 -6.88 11.24
N SER A 157 23.76 -6.43 10.14
CA SER A 157 22.76 -7.20 9.40
C SER A 157 23.41 -8.28 8.54
N ASP A 158 22.76 -9.43 8.42
CA ASP A 158 23.11 -10.42 7.40
C ASP A 158 22.73 -9.85 6.01
N PRO A 159 23.69 -9.69 5.09
CA PRO A 159 23.41 -9.10 3.78
C PRO A 159 22.44 -9.93 2.92
N ASN A 160 22.29 -11.23 3.23
CA ASN A 160 21.40 -12.14 2.51
C ASN A 160 19.97 -12.17 3.08
N ARG A 161 19.67 -11.34 4.08
CA ARG A 161 18.35 -11.30 4.72
C ARG A 161 17.82 -9.88 4.70
N ARG A 162 16.51 -9.76 4.47
CA ARG A 162 15.80 -8.49 4.61
C ARG A 162 15.29 -8.34 6.03
N VAL A 163 15.22 -7.10 6.50
CA VAL A 163 14.57 -6.78 7.77
C VAL A 163 13.07 -6.85 7.53
N THR A 164 12.39 -7.70 8.28
CA THR A 164 10.95 -7.96 8.07
C THR A 164 10.14 -7.83 9.35
N THR A 165 8.84 -7.60 9.18
CA THR A 165 7.85 -7.72 10.26
C THR A 165 6.72 -8.62 9.81
N THR A 166 6.43 -9.64 10.62
CA THR A 166 5.30 -10.54 10.46
C THR A 166 4.17 -10.14 11.40
N ASN A 167 2.92 -10.29 10.98
CA ASN A 167 1.74 -9.95 11.79
C ASN A 167 1.73 -8.49 12.23
N ALA A 168 1.99 -7.58 11.28
CA ALA A 168 1.87 -6.15 11.51
C ALA A 168 0.39 -5.79 11.81
N PRO A 169 0.07 -5.17 12.95
CA PRO A 169 -1.31 -4.86 13.32
C PRO A 169 -1.90 -3.66 12.56
N GLY A 170 -1.07 -2.87 11.89
CA GLY A 170 -1.50 -1.79 10.99
C GLY A 170 -0.97 -2.01 9.58
N ALA A 171 -1.28 -3.15 8.97
CA ALA A 171 -0.90 -3.45 7.59
C ALA A 171 -1.87 -2.77 6.62
N GLU A 172 -1.39 -1.80 5.84
CA GLU A 172 -2.18 -0.97 4.93
C GLU A 172 -2.81 -1.75 3.76
N VAL A 173 -2.26 -2.93 3.45
CA VAL A 173 -2.82 -3.86 2.46
C VAL A 173 -3.60 -5.01 3.07
N GLY A 174 -3.87 -4.95 4.37
CA GLY A 174 -4.62 -5.97 5.08
C GLY A 174 -3.76 -7.00 5.79
N PRO A 175 -4.39 -7.83 6.64
CA PRO A 175 -3.69 -8.73 7.54
C PRO A 175 -2.99 -9.89 6.81
N GLY A 176 -2.06 -10.53 7.52
CA GLY A 176 -1.41 -11.78 7.07
C GLY A 176 -0.19 -11.60 6.18
N GLN A 177 0.10 -10.37 5.74
CA GLN A 177 1.25 -10.08 4.89
C GLN A 177 2.54 -9.89 5.70
N VAL A 178 3.68 -10.12 5.05
CA VAL A 178 5.02 -9.89 5.61
C VAL A 178 5.54 -8.57 5.09
N ALA A 179 5.84 -7.64 5.99
CA ALA A 179 6.46 -6.37 5.65
C ALA A 179 7.96 -6.59 5.40
N THR A 180 8.49 -6.06 4.31
CA THR A 180 9.94 -5.89 4.09
C THR A 180 10.29 -4.41 4.24
N TRP A 181 11.16 -4.07 5.17
CA TRP A 181 11.47 -2.67 5.49
C TRP A 181 12.46 -2.04 4.52
N GLY A 182 12.23 -0.77 4.19
CA GLY A 182 13.07 0.05 3.34
C GLY A 182 13.30 1.44 3.90
N VAL A 183 14.26 2.14 3.31
CA VAL A 183 14.65 3.51 3.65
C VAL A 183 14.49 4.38 2.41
N VAL A 184 13.71 5.44 2.55
CA VAL A 184 13.42 6.39 1.49
C VAL A 184 14.71 7.08 1.03
N GLN A 185 15.08 6.90 -0.24
CA GLN A 185 16.21 7.56 -0.90
C GLN A 185 15.78 8.77 -1.73
N LYS A 186 14.55 8.71 -2.26
CA LYS A 186 13.91 9.80 -3.01
C LYS A 186 12.39 9.75 -2.79
N ASP A 187 11.79 10.93 -2.73
CA ASP A 187 10.46 11.21 -2.17
C ASP A 187 9.75 12.36 -2.91
N GLU A 188 10.11 12.62 -4.17
CA GLU A 188 9.49 13.70 -4.93
C GLU A 188 8.03 13.33 -5.25
N ALA A 189 7.09 14.15 -4.77
CA ALA A 189 5.66 14.05 -5.07
C ALA A 189 5.01 15.44 -5.05
N VAL A 190 4.25 15.77 -6.09
CA VAL A 190 3.57 17.06 -6.24
C VAL A 190 2.05 16.86 -6.20
N GLY A 191 1.33 17.69 -5.42
CA GLY A 191 -0.14 17.69 -5.40
C GLY A 191 -0.79 17.88 -4.03
N PHE A 192 -0.01 17.95 -2.94
CA PHE A 192 -0.50 18.10 -1.58
C PHE A 192 0.19 19.24 -0.82
N ASP A 193 -0.51 19.76 0.18
CA ASP A 193 -0.19 21.04 0.81
C ASP A 193 1.01 20.95 1.77
N TRP A 194 1.31 19.75 2.28
CA TRP A 194 2.43 19.55 3.21
C TRP A 194 3.74 19.11 2.55
N SER A 195 3.82 19.00 1.21
CA SER A 195 4.99 18.43 0.51
C SER A 195 6.33 19.05 0.97
N HIS A 196 7.17 18.26 1.62
CA HIS A 196 8.55 18.61 2.03
C HIS A 196 9.45 17.38 1.88
N GLU A 197 10.77 17.59 1.90
CA GLU A 197 11.74 16.48 1.85
C GLU A 197 11.75 15.71 3.18
N TYR A 198 11.59 14.40 3.12
CA TYR A 198 11.66 13.44 4.22
C TYR A 198 12.51 12.20 3.87
N ARG A 199 13.57 12.40 3.05
CA ARG A 199 14.60 11.37 2.81
C ARG A 199 15.14 10.78 4.11
N GLY A 200 15.40 9.48 4.10
CA GLY A 200 15.70 8.72 5.31
C GLY A 200 14.46 8.32 6.13
N GLY A 201 13.27 8.74 5.69
CA GLY A 201 11.99 8.30 6.23
C GLY A 201 11.73 6.80 6.00
N SER A 202 10.59 6.36 6.53
CA SER A 202 10.19 4.96 6.48
C SER A 202 9.58 4.59 5.14
N SER A 203 9.94 3.39 4.67
CA SER A 203 9.22 2.68 3.63
C SER A 203 9.09 1.21 4.03
N LYS A 204 8.10 0.54 3.50
CA LYS A 204 7.97 -0.91 3.52
C LYS A 204 7.32 -1.40 2.24
N HIS A 205 7.68 -2.60 1.86
CA HIS A 205 7.00 -3.40 0.86
C HIS A 205 6.11 -4.44 1.54
N PHE A 206 4.93 -4.66 0.97
CA PHE A 206 4.07 -5.81 1.26
C PHE A 206 3.64 -6.46 -0.06
N PRO A 207 3.58 -7.80 -0.15
CA PRO A 207 2.68 -8.42 -1.11
C PRO A 207 1.22 -8.17 -0.70
N PHE A 208 0.30 -8.15 -1.66
CA PHE A 208 -1.13 -8.12 -1.40
C PHE A 208 -1.86 -9.16 -2.24
N ASP A 209 -2.99 -9.62 -1.72
CA ASP A 209 -3.91 -10.57 -2.35
C ASP A 209 -5.31 -10.18 -1.86
N TRP A 210 -6.13 -9.62 -2.76
CA TRP A 210 -7.40 -9.00 -2.43
C TRP A 210 -8.54 -9.60 -3.26
N ARG A 211 -9.68 -9.81 -2.60
CA ARG A 211 -10.94 -10.27 -3.18
C ARG A 211 -12.12 -9.77 -2.35
N PRO A 212 -13.36 -9.74 -2.88
CA PRO A 212 -14.49 -9.08 -2.21
C PRO A 212 -14.89 -9.67 -0.84
N ASN A 213 -14.56 -10.94 -0.57
CA ASN A 213 -14.90 -11.65 0.67
C ASN A 213 -13.68 -11.90 1.60
N ASP A 214 -12.58 -11.19 1.42
CA ASP A 214 -11.51 -11.24 2.43
C ASP A 214 -11.92 -10.41 3.63
N ASP A 215 -12.71 -11.02 4.53
CA ASP A 215 -13.03 -10.50 5.85
C ASP A 215 -11.78 -10.53 6.77
N GLY A 216 -10.57 -10.24 6.28
CA GLY A 216 -9.31 -10.18 7.05
C GLY A 216 -8.91 -11.44 7.86
N HIS A 217 -9.75 -12.47 7.89
CA HIS A 217 -9.54 -13.72 8.62
C HIS A 217 -9.15 -14.79 7.61
N SER A 218 -7.94 -14.67 7.07
CA SER A 218 -7.28 -15.83 6.48
C SER A 218 -7.20 -16.90 7.56
N SER A 219 -8.02 -17.95 7.41
CA SER A 219 -7.96 -19.13 8.25
C SER A 219 -6.54 -19.70 8.20
N ALA A 220 -5.78 -19.46 9.28
CA ALA A 220 -4.52 -20.15 9.51
C ALA A 220 -4.78 -21.65 9.36
N ARG A 221 -4.22 -22.26 8.31
CA ARG A 221 -4.16 -23.73 8.21
C ARG A 221 -3.52 -24.21 9.51
N GLY A 222 -4.23 -25.10 10.20
CA GLY A 222 -4.00 -25.45 11.60
C GLY A 222 -2.53 -25.62 11.98
N VAL A 223 -2.10 -24.82 12.95
CA VAL A 223 -0.93 -25.13 13.76
C VAL A 223 -1.32 -26.31 14.66
N PRO A 224 -0.63 -27.46 14.61
CA PRO A 224 -0.87 -28.53 15.57
C PRO A 224 -0.52 -27.99 16.95
N THR A 225 -1.46 -28.08 17.89
CA THR A 225 -1.19 -27.82 19.30
C THR A 225 -0.12 -28.80 19.78
N CYS A 226 1.08 -28.29 20.06
CA CYS A 226 2.05 -29.04 20.84
C CYS A 226 1.54 -29.08 22.28
N ASP A 227 0.98 -30.23 22.67
CA ASP A 227 0.71 -30.53 24.07
C ASP A 227 2.04 -30.66 24.82
N CYS A 228 2.34 -29.66 25.64
CA CYS A 228 3.37 -29.77 26.66
C CYS A 228 2.81 -30.64 27.79
N HIS A 229 3.13 -31.93 27.78
CA HIS A 229 2.98 -32.76 28.97
C HIS A 229 4.12 -32.48 29.96
N ALA A 230 3.70 -32.16 31.19
CA ALA A 230 4.52 -32.01 32.38
C ALA A 230 5.12 -33.34 32.86
#